data_AF-A0A369P0J1-F1
#
_entry.id   AF-A0A369P0J1-F1
#
_cell.length_a   1.000
_cell.length_b   1.000
_cell.length_c   1.000
_cell.angle_alpha   90.00
_cell.angle_beta   90.00
_cell.angle_gamma   90.00
#
_symmetry.space_group_name_H-M   'P 1'
#
loop_
_entity.id
_entity.type
_entity.pdbx_description
1 polymer ?
#
loop_
_entity_poly.entity_id
_entity_poly.type
_entity_poly.pdbx_seq_one_letter_code
_entity_poly.pdbx_strand_id
1 'polypeptide(L)'
;MSERTIRIPLSDEIDASAAEDLNTLKKDLATMGVRLTIPDALPGGALVFEYDDEAHKRNAGRKRKTIPADSELSEMTQAQMDEWLLDAPIAEIQKTLDVGRATAYRRVREARSRVVYAVVSLADIDDNQEGGKDA
;
A
#
# COMPACT_ATOMS: atom_id res chain seq x y z
N MET A 1 18.18 7.25 1.96
CA MET A 1 16.72 7.16 2.18
C MET A 1 16.55 6.51 3.53
N SER A 2 15.91 7.19 4.48
CA SER A 2 15.81 6.71 5.86
C SER A 2 14.45 6.07 6.04
N GLU A 3 14.41 4.76 5.98
CA GLU A 3 13.22 3.98 6.30
C GLU A 3 13.00 4.02 7.82
N ARG A 4 11.77 4.32 8.24
CA ARG A 4 11.37 4.34 9.65
C ARG A 4 10.34 3.27 9.91
N THR A 5 10.55 2.54 11.00
CA THR A 5 9.62 1.54 11.51
C THR A 5 9.13 1.98 12.88
N ILE A 6 7.80 2.05 13.05
CA ILE A 6 7.14 2.29 14.33
C ILE A 6 6.32 1.06 14.67
N ARG A 7 6.42 0.58 15.91
CA ARG A 7 5.64 -0.55 16.42
C ARG A 7 4.73 -0.05 17.54
N ILE A 8 3.44 -0.27 17.40
CA ILE A 8 2.43 0.06 18.40
C ILE A 8 1.83 -1.25 18.91
N PRO A 9 2.10 -1.63 20.17
CA PRO A 9 1.48 -2.81 20.77
C PRO A 9 -0.02 -2.58 20.95
N LEU A 10 -0.78 -3.62 20.70
CA LEU A 10 -2.22 -3.67 20.84
C LEU A 10 -2.60 -4.25 22.20
N SER A 11 -3.73 -3.78 22.76
CA SER A 11 -4.29 -4.36 23.98
C SER A 11 -4.80 -5.78 23.74
N ASP A 12 -4.95 -6.55 24.82
CA ASP A 12 -5.58 -7.88 24.79
C ASP A 12 -7.11 -7.79 24.57
N GLU A 13 -7.68 -6.61 24.80
CA GLU A 13 -9.10 -6.32 24.57
C GLU A 13 -9.22 -5.50 23.29
N ILE A 14 -9.62 -6.16 22.18
CA ILE A 14 -9.92 -5.51 20.90
C ILE A 14 -11.25 -6.03 20.36
N ASP A 15 -12.15 -5.10 20.08
CA ASP A 15 -13.47 -5.39 19.54
C ASP A 15 -13.44 -5.82 18.07
N ALA A 16 -14.41 -6.63 17.67
CA ALA A 16 -14.51 -7.16 16.30
C ALA A 16 -14.66 -6.06 15.22
N SER A 17 -15.20 -4.88 15.55
CA SER A 17 -15.29 -3.76 14.60
C SER A 17 -13.92 -3.18 14.24
N ALA A 18 -12.88 -3.44 15.05
CA ALA A 18 -11.55 -2.92 14.81
C ALA A 18 -10.92 -3.48 13.51
N ALA A 19 -11.34 -4.65 13.03
CA ALA A 19 -10.76 -5.24 11.81
C ALA A 19 -11.10 -4.44 10.54
N GLU A 20 -12.33 -3.92 10.42
CA GLU A 20 -12.74 -3.08 9.29
C GLU A 20 -12.10 -1.68 9.39
N ASP A 21 -12.04 -1.12 10.59
CA ASP A 21 -11.40 0.16 10.86
C ASP A 21 -9.90 0.12 10.56
N LEU A 22 -9.21 -0.96 10.94
CA LEU A 22 -7.79 -1.16 10.64
C LEU A 22 -7.52 -1.34 9.14
N ASN A 23 -8.42 -1.99 8.41
CA ASN A 23 -8.33 -2.07 6.96
C ASN A 23 -8.53 -0.71 6.28
N THR A 24 -9.45 0.11 6.79
CA THR A 24 -9.63 1.49 6.34
C THR A 24 -8.38 2.32 6.61
N LEU A 25 -7.86 2.25 7.85
CA LEU A 25 -6.63 2.93 8.26
C LEU A 25 -5.44 2.52 7.39
N LYS A 26 -5.29 1.22 7.08
CA LYS A 26 -4.23 0.71 6.19
C LYS A 26 -4.30 1.34 4.80
N LYS A 27 -5.49 1.50 4.23
CA LYS A 27 -5.68 2.16 2.93
C LYS A 27 -5.31 3.63 2.99
N ASP A 28 -5.75 4.33 4.02
CA ASP A 28 -5.47 5.76 4.20
C ASP A 28 -3.97 6.01 4.37
N LEU A 29 -3.30 5.23 5.22
CA LEU A 29 -1.87 5.33 5.46
C LEU A 29 -1.03 4.98 4.22
N ALA A 30 -1.48 4.02 3.42
CA ALA A 30 -0.82 3.71 2.15
C ALA A 30 -0.83 4.90 1.18
N THR A 31 -1.88 5.75 1.22
CA THR A 31 -1.89 6.99 0.43
C THR A 31 -0.85 8.01 0.89
N MET A 32 -0.49 7.96 2.17
CA MET A 32 0.56 8.80 2.77
C MET A 32 1.96 8.17 2.63
N GLY A 33 2.10 7.07 1.89
CA GLY A 33 3.38 6.34 1.76
C GLY A 33 3.79 5.59 3.03
N VAL A 34 2.82 5.27 3.89
CA VAL A 34 3.02 4.50 5.12
C VAL A 34 2.40 3.11 4.94
N ARG A 35 3.21 2.08 5.03
CA ARG A 35 2.78 0.69 5.02
C ARG A 35 2.37 0.29 6.44
N LEU A 36 1.15 -0.21 6.59
CA LEU A 36 0.66 -0.77 7.85
C LEU A 36 0.56 -2.29 7.73
N THR A 37 1.27 -2.99 8.61
CA THR A 37 1.15 -4.44 8.82
C THR A 37 0.26 -4.69 10.03
N ILE A 38 -0.80 -5.46 9.81
CA ILE A 38 -1.79 -5.85 10.81
C ILE A 38 -1.49 -7.31 11.17
N PRO A 39 -1.34 -7.67 12.46
CA PRO A 39 -1.09 -9.04 12.88
C PRO A 39 -2.35 -9.91 12.71
N ASP A 40 -2.16 -11.21 12.47
CA ASP A 40 -3.26 -12.17 12.30
C ASP A 40 -4.12 -12.31 13.58
N ALA A 41 -3.50 -12.13 14.75
CA ALA A 41 -4.19 -11.96 16.02
C ALA A 41 -4.05 -10.51 16.49
N LEU A 42 -5.19 -9.82 16.62
CA LEU A 42 -5.22 -8.44 17.11
C LEU A 42 -4.97 -8.34 18.62
N PRO A 43 -5.62 -9.16 19.49
CA PRO A 43 -5.33 -9.16 20.92
C PRO A 43 -3.85 -9.45 21.21
N GLY A 44 -3.19 -8.54 21.93
CA GLY A 44 -1.77 -8.69 22.31
C GLY A 44 -0.78 -8.63 21.13
N GLY A 45 -1.25 -8.34 19.92
CA GLY A 45 -0.42 -8.17 18.73
C GLY A 45 0.29 -6.81 18.67
N ALA A 46 0.96 -6.52 17.56
CA ALA A 46 1.53 -5.19 17.31
C ALA A 46 1.25 -4.72 15.89
N LEU A 47 0.77 -3.48 15.77
CA LEU A 47 0.70 -2.78 14.49
C LEU A 47 2.09 -2.27 14.13
N VAL A 48 2.54 -2.55 12.91
CA VAL A 48 3.84 -2.11 12.42
C VAL A 48 3.63 -1.13 11.27
N PHE A 49 4.19 0.07 11.43
CA PHE A 49 4.13 1.16 10.45
C PHE A 49 5.52 1.35 9.86
N GLU A 50 5.63 1.22 8.54
CA GLU A 50 6.88 1.39 7.80
C GLU A 50 6.72 2.52 6.79
N TYR A 51 7.63 3.48 6.78
CA TYR A 51 7.58 4.57 5.82
C TYR A 51 8.96 5.13 5.49
N ASP A 52 9.11 5.56 4.24
CA ASP A 52 10.23 6.40 3.83
C ASP A 52 9.91 7.86 4.20
N ASP A 53 10.83 8.49 4.91
CA ASP A 53 10.65 9.85 5.47
C ASP A 53 10.38 10.91 4.39
N GLU A 54 10.95 10.73 3.19
CA GLU A 54 10.80 11.64 2.06
C GLU A 54 9.49 11.39 1.31
N ALA A 55 9.08 10.13 1.16
CA ALA A 55 7.80 9.77 0.58
C ALA A 55 6.63 10.23 1.47
N HIS A 56 6.75 10.04 2.79
CA HIS A 56 5.75 10.44 3.76
C HIS A 56 5.54 11.96 3.77
N LYS A 57 6.61 12.76 3.90
CA LYS A 57 6.51 14.23 3.90
C LYS A 57 5.87 14.80 2.63
N ARG A 58 6.09 14.16 1.48
CA ARG A 58 5.51 14.61 0.19
C ARG A 58 4.02 14.29 0.05
N ASN A 59 3.56 13.22 0.70
CA ASN A 59 2.20 12.70 0.56
C ASN A 59 1.27 13.03 1.74
N ALA A 60 1.82 13.44 2.88
CA ALA A 60 1.06 13.83 4.05
C ALA A 60 0.02 14.92 3.73
N GLY A 61 -1.25 14.65 4.08
CA GLY A 61 -2.37 15.59 3.93
C GLY A 61 -3.03 15.65 2.54
N ARG A 62 -2.61 14.84 1.56
CA ARG A 62 -3.25 14.81 0.22
C ARG A 62 -4.24 13.66 0.09
N LYS A 63 -5.52 13.99 -0.07
CA LYS A 63 -6.55 12.99 -0.43
C LYS A 63 -6.35 12.53 -1.87
N ARG A 64 -6.42 11.21 -2.12
CA ARG A 64 -6.48 10.66 -3.48
C ARG A 64 -7.72 11.24 -4.18
N LYS A 65 -7.54 11.82 -5.38
CA LYS A 65 -8.68 12.14 -6.25
C LYS A 65 -9.33 10.79 -6.62
N THR A 66 -10.60 10.63 -6.31
CA THR A 66 -11.39 9.44 -6.62
C THR A 66 -11.41 9.23 -8.13
N ILE A 67 -11.35 7.98 -8.56
CA ILE A 67 -11.50 7.62 -9.97
C ILE A 67 -12.91 8.04 -10.40
N PRO A 68 -13.08 8.67 -11.58
CA PRO A 68 -14.40 8.98 -12.10
C PRO A 68 -15.26 7.72 -12.16
N ALA A 69 -16.50 7.77 -11.66
CA ALA A 69 -17.38 6.60 -11.58
C ALA A 69 -17.59 5.93 -12.95
N ASP A 70 -17.62 6.74 -14.01
CA ASP A 70 -17.83 6.30 -15.40
C ASP A 70 -16.55 5.80 -16.10
N SER A 71 -15.44 5.66 -15.36
CA SER A 71 -14.18 5.15 -15.88
C SER A 71 -14.18 3.63 -15.92
N GLU A 72 -13.64 3.06 -16.99
CA GLU A 72 -13.34 1.61 -17.11
C GLU A 72 -12.45 1.09 -15.96
N LEU A 73 -11.79 1.99 -15.23
CA LEU A 73 -10.94 1.69 -14.08
C LEU A 73 -11.72 1.50 -12.76
N SER A 74 -13.01 1.83 -12.70
CA SER A 74 -13.81 1.71 -11.47
C SER A 74 -14.01 0.26 -11.02
N GLU A 75 -14.00 -0.69 -11.95
CA GLU A 75 -14.17 -2.12 -11.68
C GLU A 75 -12.84 -2.85 -11.49
N MET A 76 -11.70 -2.18 -11.76
CA MET A 76 -10.39 -2.80 -11.66
C MET A 76 -9.95 -2.98 -10.21
N THR A 77 -9.41 -4.17 -9.92
CA THR A 77 -8.66 -4.41 -8.69
C THR A 77 -7.39 -3.54 -8.66
N GLN A 78 -6.82 -3.34 -7.47
CA GLN A 78 -5.60 -2.55 -7.31
C GLN A 78 -4.43 -3.10 -8.16
N ALA A 79 -4.33 -4.43 -8.31
CA ALA A 79 -3.30 -5.07 -9.13
C ALA A 79 -3.50 -4.79 -10.62
N GLN A 80 -4.72 -4.93 -11.13
CA GLN A 80 -5.07 -4.60 -12.53
C GLN A 80 -4.85 -3.11 -12.82
N MET A 81 -5.14 -2.24 -11.85
CA MET A 81 -4.89 -0.81 -11.97
C MET A 81 -3.40 -0.47 -11.97
N ASP A 82 -2.60 -1.13 -11.13
CA ASP A 82 -1.14 -0.93 -11.11
C ASP A 82 -0.51 -1.48 -12.41
N GLU A 83 -0.99 -2.60 -12.96
CA GLU A 83 -0.59 -3.13 -14.26
C GLU A 83 -0.93 -2.17 -15.40
N TRP A 84 -2.17 -1.70 -15.47
CA TRP A 84 -2.58 -0.69 -16.46
C TRP A 84 -1.76 0.60 -16.34
N LEU A 85 -1.49 1.08 -15.11
CA LEU A 85 -0.65 2.27 -14.90
C LEU A 85 0.79 2.09 -15.39
N LEU A 86 1.31 0.85 -15.43
CA LEU A 86 2.67 0.57 -15.89
C LEU A 86 2.77 0.43 -17.40
N ASP A 87 1.68 0.01 -18.06
CA ASP A 87 1.63 -0.20 -19.51
C ASP A 87 1.08 1.01 -20.29
N ALA A 88 0.12 1.73 -19.72
CA ALA A 88 -0.56 2.83 -20.39
C ALA A 88 0.35 4.05 -20.62
N PRO A 89 0.24 4.73 -21.78
CA PRO A 89 0.96 5.98 -22.02
C PRO A 89 0.45 7.09 -21.11
N ILE A 90 1.34 8.00 -20.70
CA ILE A 90 1.04 9.10 -19.77
C ILE A 90 -0.16 9.94 -20.23
N ALA A 91 -0.31 10.18 -21.53
CA ALA A 91 -1.44 10.95 -22.08
C ALA A 91 -2.79 10.25 -21.85
N GLU A 92 -2.83 8.92 -21.94
CA GLU A 92 -4.01 8.12 -21.65
C GLU A 92 -4.31 8.13 -20.15
N ILE A 93 -3.29 7.99 -19.30
CA ILE A 93 -3.43 8.09 -17.84
C ILE A 93 -4.03 9.44 -17.43
N GLN A 94 -3.55 10.54 -18.02
CA GLN A 94 -4.09 11.87 -17.78
C GLN A 94 -5.57 11.99 -18.13
N LYS A 95 -5.97 11.43 -19.28
CA LYS A 95 -7.35 11.48 -19.77
C LYS A 95 -8.27 10.62 -18.92
N THR A 96 -7.90 9.36 -18.67
CA THR A 96 -8.75 8.38 -17.99
C THR A 96 -8.94 8.70 -16.51
N LEU A 97 -7.93 9.28 -15.86
CA LEU A 97 -8.01 9.68 -14.45
C LEU A 97 -8.44 11.15 -14.24
N ASP A 98 -8.59 11.93 -15.31
CA ASP A 98 -8.80 13.38 -15.26
C ASP A 98 -7.77 14.07 -14.33
N VAL A 99 -6.49 13.90 -14.66
CA VAL A 99 -5.36 14.45 -13.88
C VAL A 99 -4.31 15.13 -14.76
N GLY A 100 -3.60 16.08 -14.18
CA GLY A 100 -2.44 16.69 -14.80
C GLY A 100 -1.25 15.73 -14.94
N ARG A 101 -0.35 16.06 -15.87
CA ARG A 101 0.84 15.27 -16.24
C ARG A 101 1.70 14.83 -15.05
N ALA A 102 1.98 15.74 -14.11
CA ALA A 102 2.79 15.43 -12.92
C ALA A 102 2.14 14.35 -12.04
N THR A 103 0.81 14.39 -11.90
CA THR A 103 0.05 13.38 -11.16
C THR A 103 0.05 12.05 -11.89
N ALA A 104 -0.05 12.04 -13.23
CA ALA A 104 0.05 10.81 -14.02
C ALA A 104 1.39 10.11 -13.81
N TYR A 105 2.53 10.80 -13.95
CA TYR A 105 3.86 10.23 -13.66
C TYR A 105 4.01 9.73 -12.23
N ARG A 106 3.39 10.43 -11.26
CA ARG A 106 3.39 9.97 -9.87
C ARG A 106 2.64 8.64 -9.71
N ARG A 107 1.47 8.49 -10.34
CA ARG A 107 0.70 7.23 -10.29
C ARG A 107 1.48 6.05 -10.87
N VAL A 108 2.19 6.25 -11.99
CA VAL A 108 3.10 5.25 -12.56
C VAL A 108 4.21 4.87 -11.58
N ARG A 109 4.85 5.87 -10.95
CA ARG A 109 5.92 5.63 -9.98
C ARG A 109 5.43 4.88 -8.74
N GLU A 110 4.25 5.23 -8.25
CA GLU A 110 3.60 4.53 -7.14
C GLU A 110 3.29 3.07 -7.49
N ALA A 111 2.72 2.80 -8.67
CA ALA A 111 2.46 1.45 -9.16
C ALA A 111 3.76 0.64 -9.26
N ARG A 112 4.81 1.24 -9.82
CA ARG A 112 6.14 0.61 -9.92
C ARG A 112 6.73 0.28 -8.54
N SER A 113 6.58 1.20 -7.58
CA SER A 113 7.05 0.98 -6.21
C SER A 113 6.31 -0.18 -5.54
N ARG A 114 5.00 -0.32 -5.76
CA ARG A 114 4.21 -1.44 -5.22
C ARG A 114 4.64 -2.77 -5.83
N VAL A 115 4.86 -2.82 -7.14
CA VAL A 115 5.36 -4.04 -7.82
C VAL A 115 6.76 -4.42 -7.34
N VAL A 116 7.70 -3.46 -7.29
CA VAL A 116 9.06 -3.73 -6.81
C VAL A 116 9.05 -4.24 -5.38
N TYR A 117 8.24 -3.63 -4.50
CA TYR A 117 8.15 -4.06 -3.11
C TYR A 117 7.46 -5.43 -2.96
N ALA A 118 6.46 -5.75 -3.81
CA ALA A 118 5.85 -7.08 -3.86
C ALA A 118 6.85 -8.15 -4.31
N VAL A 119 7.71 -7.84 -5.30
CA VAL A 119 8.77 -8.76 -5.77
C VAL A 119 9.85 -8.98 -4.71
N VAL A 120 10.29 -7.92 -4.01
CA VAL A 120 11.22 -8.05 -2.88
C VAL A 120 10.60 -8.86 -1.75
N SER A 121 9.34 -8.61 -1.40
CA SER A 121 8.62 -9.40 -0.38
C SER A 121 8.48 -10.87 -0.77
N LEU A 122 8.28 -11.20 -2.05
CA LEU A 122 8.22 -12.60 -2.51
C LEU A 122 9.58 -13.30 -2.48
N ALA A 123 10.66 -12.57 -2.80
CA ALA A 123 12.02 -13.10 -2.70
C ALA A 123 12.45 -13.31 -1.24
N ASP A 124 12.04 -12.42 -0.33
CA ASP A 124 12.32 -12.55 1.11
C ASP A 124 11.44 -13.60 1.82
N ILE A 125 10.39 -14.12 1.15
CA ILE A 125 9.58 -15.23 1.64
C ILE A 125 10.23 -16.59 1.30
N ASP A 126 11.08 -16.65 0.27
CA ASP A 126 11.67 -17.92 -0.21
C ASP A 126 12.83 -18.42 0.68
N ASP A 127 13.40 -17.56 1.53
CA ASP A 127 14.55 -17.90 2.40
C ASP A 127 14.16 -18.37 3.81
N ASN A 128 12.87 -18.64 4.09
CA ASN A 128 12.43 -19.03 5.44
C ASN A 128 11.60 -20.34 5.51
N GLN A 129 11.74 -21.22 4.51
CA GLN A 129 11.26 -22.61 4.59
C GLN A 129 12.37 -23.66 4.37
N GLU A 130 13.42 -23.62 5.17
CA GLU A 130 14.18 -24.81 5.58
C GLU A 130 14.42 -24.66 7.08
N GLY A 131 13.90 -25.48 7.98
CA GLY A 131 13.82 -26.93 7.95
C GLY A 131 13.88 -27.36 9.42
N GLY A 132 12.87 -27.00 10.20
CA GLY A 132 12.75 -27.40 11.59
C GLY A 132 11.70 -28.49 11.73
N LYS A 133 12.11 -29.75 11.54
CA LYS A 133 11.58 -30.88 12.33
C LYS A 133 12.28 -32.22 12.03
N ASP A 134 12.50 -32.90 13.16
CA ASP A 134 12.58 -34.35 13.38
C ASP A 134 13.92 -35.05 13.17
N ALA A 135 14.74 -35.09 14.24
CA ALA A 135 15.07 -36.31 15.00
C ALA A 135 15.89 -35.99 16.25
#